data_AF-A0A9W4VR79-F1
#
_entry.id   AF-A0A9W4VR79-F1
#
_cell.length_a   1.000
_cell.length_b   1.000
_cell.length_c   1.000
_cell.angle_alpha   90.00
_cell.angle_beta   90.00
_cell.angle_gamma   90.00
#
_symmetry.space_group_name_H-M   'P 1'
#
loop_
_entity.id
_entity.type
_entity.pdbx_description
1 polymer ?
#
loop_
_entity_poly.entity_id
_entity_poly.type
_entity_poly.pdbx_seq_one_letter_code
_entity_poly.pdbx_strand_id
1 'polypeptide(L)'
;MTTDNLSKQDDVILGLGAKKRLAYMYETVQQFKQVWILNDDDGCVMLTNEDDDCVPVWPTREFAQAWATGEWQGCTPKAIPTNDWFSRWTPGLEEDDLLVAVFPTEEDDGTILFPDEFQAQLSKSIRKY
;
A
#
# COMPACT_ATOMS: atom_id res chain seq x y z
N MET A 1 7.93 8.87 22.94
CA MET A 1 6.49 9.16 22.79
C MET A 1 5.96 8.05 21.92
N THR A 2 5.16 7.17 22.50
CA THR A 2 4.75 5.87 21.93
C THR A 2 3.80 6.08 20.75
N THR A 3 4.22 5.64 19.56
CA THR A 3 3.38 5.49 18.37
C THR A 3 2.43 4.30 18.57
N ASP A 4 1.41 4.50 19.40
CA ASP A 4 0.30 3.56 19.58
C ASP A 4 -0.85 4.02 18.67
N ASN A 5 -0.72 3.74 17.37
CA ASN A 5 -1.66 4.20 16.35
C ASN A 5 -2.48 3.04 15.73
N LEU A 6 -2.19 1.80 16.14
CA LEU A 6 -2.87 0.60 15.69
C LEU A 6 -3.76 0.06 16.81
N SER A 7 -4.99 -0.29 16.48
CA SER A 7 -5.92 -0.94 17.39
C SER A 7 -5.68 -2.44 17.48
N LYS A 8 -6.29 -3.11 18.46
CA LYS A 8 -6.30 -4.59 18.55
C LYS A 8 -6.83 -5.28 17.29
N GLN A 9 -7.66 -4.60 16.49
CA GLN A 9 -8.17 -5.15 15.23
C GLN A 9 -7.11 -5.08 14.14
N ASP A 10 -6.27 -4.06 14.16
CA ASP A 10 -5.20 -3.85 13.20
C ASP A 10 -4.07 -4.86 13.40
N ASP A 11 -3.72 -5.19 14.65
CA ASP A 11 -2.79 -6.29 14.97
C ASP A 11 -3.26 -7.62 14.38
N VAL A 12 -4.57 -7.89 14.46
CA VAL A 12 -5.16 -9.11 13.89
C VAL A 12 -5.01 -9.10 12.36
N ILE A 13 -5.19 -7.95 11.71
CA ILE A 13 -5.05 -7.79 10.26
C ILE A 13 -3.59 -7.98 9.82
N LEU A 14 -2.64 -7.40 10.55
CA LEU A 14 -1.20 -7.55 10.29
C LEU A 14 -0.74 -9.00 10.43
N GLY A 15 -1.29 -9.73 11.42
CA GLY A 15 -1.04 -11.17 11.60
C GLY A 15 -1.73 -12.08 10.58
N LEU A 16 -2.50 -11.54 9.63
CA LEU A 16 -3.04 -12.32 8.52
C LEU A 16 -1.96 -12.54 7.44
N GLY A 17 -1.96 -13.73 6.84
CA GLY A 17 -1.11 -13.98 5.68
C GLY A 17 -1.43 -13.06 4.49
N ALA A 18 -0.43 -12.84 3.63
CA ALA A 18 -0.46 -11.88 2.52
C ALA A 18 -1.75 -11.90 1.70
N LYS A 19 -2.29 -13.08 1.36
CA LYS A 19 -3.54 -13.21 0.59
C LYS A 19 -4.76 -12.55 1.26
N LYS A 20 -4.86 -12.63 2.59
CA LYS A 20 -5.98 -12.02 3.34
C LYS A 20 -5.78 -10.52 3.49
N ARG A 21 -4.55 -10.06 3.72
CA ARG A 21 -4.19 -8.63 3.70
C ARG A 21 -4.46 -8.01 2.33
N LEU A 22 -4.15 -8.72 1.25
CA LEU A 22 -4.48 -8.32 -0.12
C LEU A 22 -5.99 -8.15 -0.33
N ALA A 23 -6.81 -9.09 0.15
CA ALA A 23 -8.26 -8.96 0.08
C ALA A 23 -8.75 -7.73 0.86
N TYR A 24 -8.25 -7.55 2.09
CA TYR A 24 -8.56 -6.39 2.93
C TYR A 24 -8.13 -5.07 2.28
N MET A 25 -6.99 -5.04 1.59
CA MET A 25 -6.52 -3.90 0.81
C MET A 25 -7.57 -3.47 -0.20
N TYR A 26 -7.99 -4.41 -1.07
CA TYR A 26 -8.94 -4.11 -2.13
C TYR A 26 -10.30 -3.68 -1.57
N GLU A 27 -10.83 -4.38 -0.57
CA GLU A 27 -12.11 -4.02 0.06
C GLU A 27 -12.07 -2.60 0.65
N THR A 28 -11.00 -2.26 1.36
CA THR A 28 -10.84 -0.96 2.01
C THR A 28 -10.66 0.16 0.99
N VAL A 29 -9.77 0.00 0.01
CA VAL A 29 -9.56 1.02 -1.03
C VAL A 29 -10.81 1.19 -1.89
N GLN A 30 -11.54 0.12 -2.19
CA GLN A 30 -12.79 0.23 -2.95
C GLN A 30 -13.89 0.96 -2.17
N GLN A 31 -13.90 0.85 -0.84
CA GLN A 31 -14.82 1.57 0.04
C GLN A 31 -14.45 3.06 0.15
N PHE A 32 -13.18 3.37 0.42
CA PHE A 32 -12.74 4.74 0.72
C PHE A 32 -12.20 5.52 -0.48
N LYS A 33 -12.00 4.85 -1.62
CA LYS A 33 -11.49 5.42 -2.88
C LYS A 33 -10.14 6.13 -2.74
N GLN A 34 -9.29 5.60 -1.88
CA GLN A 34 -7.94 6.10 -1.64
C GLN A 34 -6.97 4.97 -1.33
N VAL A 35 -5.76 5.06 -1.88
CA VAL A 35 -4.60 4.21 -1.58
C VAL A 35 -3.63 5.04 -0.75
N TRP A 36 -2.97 4.44 0.24
CA TRP A 36 -1.97 5.15 1.03
C TRP A 36 -0.57 4.72 0.64
N ILE A 37 0.34 5.68 0.56
CA ILE A 37 1.78 5.47 0.37
C ILE A 37 2.54 6.17 1.50
N LEU A 38 3.84 5.93 1.59
CA LEU A 38 4.75 6.76 2.35
C LEU A 38 5.53 7.69 1.41
N ASN A 39 5.72 8.93 1.87
CA ASN A 39 6.44 9.96 1.13
C ASN A 39 7.41 10.66 2.08
N ASP A 40 8.62 10.95 1.61
CA ASP A 40 9.58 11.84 2.27
C ASP A 40 9.68 13.16 1.49
N ASP A 41 10.75 13.93 1.74
CA ASP A 41 10.99 15.22 1.07
C ASP A 41 11.39 15.07 -0.41
N ASP A 42 11.90 13.90 -0.80
CA ASP A 42 12.44 13.61 -2.13
C ASP A 42 11.45 12.85 -3.03
N GLY A 43 10.46 12.15 -2.46
CA GLY A 43 9.47 11.43 -3.24
C GLY A 43 8.69 10.37 -2.46
N CYS A 44 8.10 9.42 -3.18
CA CYS A 44 7.51 8.25 -2.56
C CYS A 44 8.59 7.24 -2.17
N VAL A 45 8.38 6.55 -1.06
CA VAL A 45 9.24 5.47 -0.62
C VAL A 45 9.25 4.35 -1.65
N MET A 46 10.43 3.78 -1.89
CA MET A 46 10.62 2.58 -2.71
C MET A 46 11.35 1.53 -1.88
N LEU A 47 10.90 0.28 -1.98
CA LEU A 47 11.59 -0.87 -1.46
C LEU A 47 12.41 -1.47 -2.61
N THR A 48 13.72 -1.41 -2.47
CA THR A 48 14.68 -1.92 -3.48
C THR A 48 15.23 -3.26 -3.03
N ASN A 49 15.09 -4.31 -3.84
CA ASN A 49 15.74 -5.60 -3.62
C ASN A 49 16.58 -6.01 -4.84
N GLU A 50 17.19 -7.20 -4.84
CA GLU A 50 18.08 -7.63 -5.93
C GLU A 50 17.34 -7.93 -7.25
N ASP A 51 16.03 -8.20 -7.19
CA ASP A 51 15.23 -8.67 -8.31
C ASP A 51 14.31 -7.58 -8.88
N ASP A 52 13.62 -6.82 -8.03
CA ASP A 52 12.61 -5.83 -8.40
C ASP A 52 12.53 -4.64 -7.42
N ASP A 53 12.32 -3.44 -7.97
CA ASP A 53 11.99 -2.24 -7.20
C ASP A 53 10.47 -2.08 -7.08
N CYS A 54 9.99 -1.78 -5.88
CA CYS A 54 8.56 -1.68 -5.64
C CYS A 54 8.14 -0.52 -4.73
N VAL A 55 6.99 0.07 -5.04
CA VAL A 55 6.36 1.10 -4.20
C VAL A 55 5.40 0.41 -3.23
N PRO A 56 5.60 0.55 -1.90
CA PRO A 56 4.71 -0.04 -0.92
C PRO A 56 3.42 0.78 -0.77
N VAL A 57 2.30 0.07 -0.71
CA VAL A 57 0.97 0.67 -0.59
C VAL A 57 0.17 0.07 0.57
N TRP A 58 -0.66 0.87 1.22
CA TRP A 58 -1.48 0.47 2.37
C TRP A 58 -2.96 0.86 2.22
N PRO A 59 -3.86 0.13 2.91
CA PRO A 59 -5.29 0.39 2.83
C PRO A 59 -5.71 1.63 3.61
N THR A 60 -4.99 1.97 4.67
CA THR A 60 -5.33 3.08 5.55
C THR A 60 -4.09 3.86 5.97
N ARG A 61 -4.32 5.06 6.52
CA ARG A 61 -3.26 5.92 7.04
C ARG A 61 -2.51 5.27 8.18
N GLU A 62 -3.21 4.58 9.05
CA GLU A 62 -2.70 4.00 10.29
C GLU A 62 -1.65 2.95 9.97
N PHE A 63 -1.90 2.08 8.99
CA PHE A 63 -0.94 1.07 8.54
C PHE A 63 0.30 1.70 7.89
N ALA A 64 0.11 2.68 6.99
CA ALA A 64 1.24 3.40 6.40
C ALA A 64 2.07 4.13 7.48
N GLN A 65 1.41 4.77 8.45
CA GLN A 65 2.10 5.47 9.54
C GLN A 65 2.83 4.52 10.48
N ALA A 66 2.28 3.33 10.73
CA ALA A 66 2.93 2.31 11.54
C ALA A 66 4.19 1.76 10.86
N TRP A 67 4.24 1.78 9.52
CA TRP A 67 5.44 1.43 8.75
C TRP A 67 6.56 2.47 8.84
N ALA A 68 6.20 3.74 9.06
CA ALA A 68 7.15 4.86 9.15
C ALA A 68 7.93 4.81 10.48
N THR A 69 8.74 3.77 10.65
CA THR A 69 9.63 3.53 11.78
C THR A 69 11.04 3.21 11.26
N GLY A 70 12.04 3.20 12.15
CA GLY A 70 13.43 2.96 11.76
C GLY A 70 13.92 3.94 10.69
N GLU A 71 14.32 3.42 9.54
CA GLU A 71 14.81 4.21 8.39
C GLU A 71 13.71 5.08 7.76
N TRP A 72 12.44 4.71 7.94
CA TRP A 72 11.29 5.43 7.39
C TRP A 72 10.63 6.37 8.41
N GLN A 73 11.26 6.62 9.57
CA GLN A 73 10.69 7.45 10.63
C GLN A 73 10.39 8.90 10.21
N GLY A 74 11.09 9.40 9.20
CA GLY A 74 10.84 10.73 8.62
C GLY A 74 9.70 10.77 7.59
N CYS A 75 9.23 9.61 7.13
CA CYS A 75 8.22 9.54 6.09
C CYS A 75 6.82 9.84 6.63
N THR A 76 6.00 10.43 5.77
CA THR A 76 4.62 10.77 6.09
C THR A 76 3.65 10.01 5.19
N PRO A 77 2.53 9.50 5.76
CA PRO A 77 1.53 8.82 4.98
C PRO A 77 0.77 9.82 4.11
N LYS A 78 0.65 9.49 2.82
CA LYS A 78 -0.04 10.31 1.82
C LYS A 78 -1.17 9.52 1.19
N ALA A 79 -2.37 10.10 1.21
CA ALA A 79 -3.53 9.54 0.52
C ALA A 79 -3.47 9.88 -0.97
N ILE A 80 -3.59 8.87 -1.80
CA ILE A 80 -3.70 8.96 -3.25
C ILE A 80 -5.12 8.55 -3.65
N PRO A 81 -5.95 9.47 -4.16
CA PRO A 81 -7.28 9.12 -4.67
C PRO A 81 -7.19 8.06 -5.76
N THR A 82 -8.13 7.10 -5.80
CA THR A 82 -8.10 6.04 -6.83
C THR A 82 -8.12 6.59 -8.26
N ASN A 83 -8.77 7.73 -8.50
CA ASN A 83 -8.74 8.37 -9.82
C ASN A 83 -7.34 8.87 -10.19
N ASP A 84 -6.59 9.42 -9.23
CA ASP A 84 -5.20 9.84 -9.44
C ASP A 84 -4.30 8.63 -9.60
N TRP A 85 -4.58 7.56 -8.85
CA TRP A 85 -3.91 6.29 -9.05
C TRP A 85 -4.06 5.82 -10.49
N PHE A 86 -5.30 5.82 -11.00
CA PHE A 86 -5.57 5.29 -12.33
C PHE A 86 -5.06 6.13 -13.49
N SER A 87 -5.03 7.45 -13.31
CA SER A 87 -4.65 8.38 -14.38
C SER A 87 -3.17 8.76 -14.36
N ARG A 88 -2.47 8.55 -13.24
CA ARG A 88 -1.08 9.03 -13.06
C ARG A 88 -0.15 7.98 -12.46
N TRP A 89 -0.57 7.28 -11.41
CA TRP A 89 0.33 6.34 -10.73
C TRP A 89 0.56 5.08 -11.53
N THR A 90 -0.50 4.36 -11.94
CA THR A 90 -0.34 3.16 -12.77
C THR A 90 0.54 3.41 -14.00
N PRO A 91 0.26 4.41 -14.86
CA PRO A 91 1.13 4.64 -16.03
C PRO A 91 2.53 5.10 -15.65
N GLY A 92 2.70 5.93 -14.61
CA GLY A 92 4.03 6.37 -14.17
C GLY A 92 4.89 5.24 -13.63
N LEU A 93 4.31 4.35 -12.83
CA LEU A 93 4.99 3.16 -12.31
C LEU A 93 5.37 2.19 -13.43
N GLU A 94 4.52 2.02 -14.45
CA GLU A 94 4.85 1.21 -15.63
C GLU A 94 5.98 1.83 -16.46
N GLU A 95 6.00 3.15 -16.63
CA GLU A 95 7.08 3.86 -17.34
C GLU A 95 8.42 3.75 -16.60
N ASP A 96 8.39 3.73 -15.26
CA ASP A 96 9.56 3.62 -14.40
C ASP A 96 9.97 2.16 -14.08
N ASP A 97 9.26 1.16 -14.63
CA ASP A 97 9.45 -0.28 -14.37
C ASP A 97 9.36 -0.66 -12.88
N LEU A 98 8.47 0.01 -12.15
CA LEU A 98 8.23 -0.17 -10.72
C LEU A 98 7.03 -1.07 -10.45
N LEU A 99 7.20 -2.03 -9.54
CA LEU A 99 6.13 -2.89 -9.05
C LEU A 99 5.42 -2.26 -7.85
N VAL A 100 4.30 -2.87 -7.44
CA VAL A 100 3.52 -2.45 -6.27
C VAL A 100 3.62 -3.52 -5.19
N ALA A 101 4.20 -3.17 -4.03
CA ALA A 101 4.19 -4.03 -2.85
C ALA A 101 2.92 -3.79 -2.05
N VAL A 102 1.96 -4.71 -2.15
CA VAL A 102 0.65 -4.53 -1.55
C VAL A 102 0.63 -4.94 -0.09
N PHE A 103 0.43 -3.94 0.76
CA PHE A 103 0.27 -4.03 2.20
C PHE A 103 1.40 -4.83 2.88
N PRO A 104 2.68 -4.45 2.71
CA PRO A 104 3.79 -5.10 3.39
C PRO A 104 3.70 -4.94 4.92
N THR A 105 4.31 -5.89 5.61
CA THR A 105 4.44 -5.97 7.08
C THR A 105 5.90 -6.25 7.44
N GLU A 106 6.33 -5.99 8.69
CA GLU A 106 7.77 -6.06 9.05
C GLU A 106 8.33 -7.48 8.85
N GLU A 107 7.44 -8.47 8.84
CA GLU A 107 7.77 -9.89 8.70
C GLU A 107 7.49 -10.45 7.28
N ASP A 108 6.85 -9.70 6.39
CA ASP A 108 6.39 -10.19 5.07
C ASP A 108 6.22 -9.05 4.06
N ASP A 109 6.83 -9.19 2.89
CA ASP A 109 6.87 -8.20 1.80
C ASP A 109 5.49 -7.89 1.17
N GLY A 110 4.45 -8.58 1.61
CA GLY A 110 3.10 -8.44 1.06
C GLY A 110 2.94 -9.20 -0.24
N THR A 111 2.04 -8.71 -1.10
CA THR A 111 1.88 -9.25 -2.45
C THR A 111 2.45 -8.26 -3.44
N ILE A 112 3.49 -8.66 -4.16
CA ILE A 112 4.06 -7.88 -5.26
C ILE A 112 3.18 -8.08 -6.51
N LEU A 113 2.75 -6.98 -7.13
CA LEU A 113 1.91 -6.98 -8.33
C LEU A 113 2.40 -5.94 -9.33
N PHE A 114 2.11 -6.16 -10.61
CA PHE A 114 2.25 -5.11 -11.60
C PHE A 114 1.23 -3.98 -11.34
N PRO A 115 1.56 -2.72 -11.69
CA PRO A 115 0.66 -1.59 -11.47
C PRO A 115 -0.71 -1.72 -12.16
N ASP A 116 -0.76 -2.33 -13.34
CA ASP A 116 -1.98 -2.58 -14.09
C ASP A 116 -2.82 -3.70 -13.45
N GLU A 117 -2.20 -4.77 -12.96
CA GLU A 117 -2.86 -5.84 -12.23
C GLU A 117 -3.53 -5.33 -10.94
N PHE A 118 -2.80 -4.52 -10.18
CA PHE A 118 -3.32 -3.88 -8.97
C PHE A 118 -4.51 -2.96 -9.28
N GLN A 119 -4.39 -2.11 -10.29
CA GLN A 119 -5.48 -1.25 -10.76
C GLN A 119 -6.70 -2.05 -11.26
N ALA A 120 -6.47 -3.10 -12.05
CA ALA A 120 -7.53 -3.93 -12.60
C ALA A 120 -8.37 -4.54 -11.47
N GLN A 121 -7.74 -4.94 -10.37
CA GLN A 121 -8.45 -5.46 -9.20
C GLN A 121 -9.18 -4.35 -8.42
N LEU A 122 -8.61 -3.15 -8.30
CA LEU A 122 -9.29 -1.99 -7.69
C LEU A 122 -10.55 -1.56 -8.44
N SER A 123 -10.54 -1.66 -9.77
CA SER A 123 -11.67 -1.28 -10.63
C SER A 123 -12.80 -2.31 -10.64
N LYS A 124 -12.59 -3.54 -10.13
CA LYS A 124 -13.66 -4.54 -10.04
C LYS A 124 -14.72 -4.07 -9.06
N SER A 125 -15.94 -3.88 -9.56
CA SER A 125 -17.11 -3.64 -8.71
C SER A 125 -17.26 -4.80 -7.72
N ILE A 126 -17.36 -4.49 -6.42
CA ILE A 126 -17.79 -5.46 -5.39
C ILE A 126 -19.15 -6.00 -5.85
N ARG A 127 -19.17 -7.24 -6.36
CA ARG A 127 -20.44 -7.94 -6.59
C ARG A 127 -21.04 -8.21 -5.20
N LYS A 128 -21.92 -7.33 -4.74
CA LYS A 128 -22.84 -7.64 -3.66
C LYS A 128 -23.78 -8.73 -4.15
N TYR A 129 -23.65 -9.93 -3.58
CA TYR A 129 -24.64 -11.00 -3.69
C TYR A 129 -25.83 -10.70 -2.78
#